data_AF-Q2IF89-F1
#
_entry.id   AF-Q2IF89-F1
#
_cell.length_a   1.000
_cell.length_b   1.000
_cell.length_c   1.000
_cell.angle_alpha   90.00
_cell.angle_beta   90.00
_cell.angle_gamma   90.00
#
_symmetry.space_group_name_H-M   'P 1'
#
loop_
_entity.id
_entity.type
_entity.pdbx_description
1 polymer ?
#
loop_
_entity_poly.entity_id
_entity_poly.type
_entity_poly.pdbx_seq_one_letter_code
_entity_poly.pdbx_strand_id
1 'polypeptide(L)'
;MDYDADHAPDPSAWLAADEAERLRAVEAHHAGLTSHARMPKPRLHAALHLVVEAQLASGEPPEARRALERLLRGGLPRHEAVHAIGLLVANAASAALEGRTFDATTYARELDALTVEGWRAAGKE
;
A
#
# COMPACT_ATOMS: atom_id res chain seq x y z
N MET A 1 -7.67 -11.51 11.86
CA MET A 1 -7.23 -12.24 10.67
C MET A 1 -5.71 -12.34 10.67
N ASP A 2 -5.17 -13.35 9.98
CA ASP A 2 -3.72 -13.45 9.74
C ASP A 2 -3.33 -12.55 8.56
N TYR A 3 -2.22 -11.82 8.67
CA TYR A 3 -1.75 -10.89 7.65
C TYR A 3 -0.22 -10.93 7.57
N ASP A 4 0.26 -11.06 6.35
CA ASP A 4 1.66 -11.00 6.00
C ASP A 4 1.81 -10.07 4.79
N ALA A 5 2.58 -8.98 4.91
CA ALA A 5 2.71 -8.02 3.82
C ALA A 5 3.43 -8.60 2.58
N ASP A 6 4.20 -9.68 2.75
CA ASP A 6 4.85 -10.38 1.65
C ASP A 6 3.96 -11.42 0.96
N HIS A 7 2.83 -11.80 1.57
CA HIS A 7 1.88 -12.76 1.01
C HIS A 7 0.50 -12.12 0.84
N ALA A 8 -0.01 -12.10 -0.39
CA ALA A 8 -1.30 -11.45 -0.64
C ALA A 8 -2.41 -12.06 0.22
N PRO A 9 -3.21 -11.24 0.94
CA PRO A 9 -4.37 -11.75 1.65
C PRO A 9 -5.39 -12.28 0.65
N ASP A 10 -6.23 -13.23 1.08
CA ASP A 10 -7.39 -13.64 0.28
C ASP A 10 -8.31 -12.42 0.06
N PRO A 11 -8.61 -12.03 -1.20
CA PRO A 11 -9.40 -10.83 -1.48
C PRO A 11 -10.79 -10.85 -0.86
N SER A 12 -11.46 -12.00 -0.87
CA SER A 12 -12.84 -12.11 -0.36
C SER A 12 -12.87 -11.99 1.16
N ALA A 13 -11.96 -12.68 1.85
CA ALA A 13 -11.81 -12.59 3.29
C ALA A 13 -11.37 -11.18 3.73
N TRP A 14 -10.46 -10.54 2.98
CA TRP A 14 -10.01 -9.19 3.26
C TRP A 14 -11.15 -8.18 3.17
N LEU A 15 -11.95 -8.22 2.10
CA LEU A 15 -13.06 -7.29 1.93
C LEU A 15 -14.22 -7.55 2.90
N ALA A 16 -14.41 -8.79 3.35
CA ALA A 16 -15.45 -9.15 4.32
C ALA A 16 -15.08 -8.82 5.78
N ALA A 17 -13.78 -8.69 6.09
CA ALA A 17 -13.31 -8.43 7.44
C ALA A 17 -13.62 -6.99 7.91
N ASP A 18 -13.86 -6.84 9.21
CA ASP A 18 -14.01 -5.52 9.84
C ASP A 18 -12.76 -4.67 9.62
N GLU A 19 -12.93 -3.35 9.44
CA GLU A 19 -11.81 -2.45 9.21
C GLU A 19 -10.85 -2.40 10.41
N ALA A 20 -11.38 -2.41 11.64
CA ALA A 20 -10.53 -2.40 12.83
C ALA A 20 -9.80 -3.73 13.00
N GLU A 21 -10.38 -4.85 12.55
CA GLU A 21 -9.68 -6.14 12.48
C GLU A 21 -8.51 -6.11 11.50
N ARG A 22 -8.72 -5.63 10.27
CA ARG A 22 -7.67 -5.48 9.26
C ARG A 22 -6.54 -4.58 9.76
N LEU A 23 -6.91 -3.44 10.36
CA LEU A 23 -5.93 -2.48 10.87
C LEU A 23 -5.06 -3.10 11.96
N ARG A 24 -5.65 -3.81 12.93
CA ARG A 24 -4.91 -4.52 13.98
C ARG A 24 -4.00 -5.61 13.41
N ALA A 25 -4.43 -6.31 12.36
CA ALA A 25 -3.62 -7.35 11.73
C ALA A 25 -2.35 -6.75 11.08
N VAL A 26 -2.48 -5.62 10.39
CA VAL A 26 -1.32 -4.92 9.80
C VAL A 26 -0.40 -4.34 10.88
N GLU A 27 -0.95 -3.75 11.95
CA GLU A 27 -0.15 -3.26 13.09
C GLU A 27 0.62 -4.39 13.75
N ALA A 28 -0.02 -5.54 13.97
CA ALA A 28 0.60 -6.72 14.59
C ALA A 28 1.73 -7.29 13.71
N HIS A 29 1.53 -7.39 12.40
CA HIS A 29 2.55 -7.81 11.46
C HIS A 29 3.79 -6.91 11.55
N HIS A 30 3.59 -5.59 11.44
CA HIS A 30 4.69 -4.61 11.54
C HIS A 30 5.38 -4.60 12.90
N ALA A 31 4.66 -4.81 14.00
CA ALA A 31 5.25 -4.88 15.34
C ALA A 31 6.19 -6.09 15.51
N GLY A 32 6.00 -7.15 14.72
CA GLY A 32 6.84 -8.35 14.71
C GLY A 32 8.08 -8.26 13.82
N LEU A 33 8.18 -7.26 12.94
CA LEU A 33 9.32 -7.12 12.03
C LEU A 33 10.55 -6.53 12.74
N THR A 34 11.71 -7.14 12.49
CA THR A 34 13.03 -6.65 12.96
C THR A 34 13.83 -5.99 11.84
N SER A 35 13.54 -6.34 10.58
CA SER A 35 14.14 -5.79 9.36
C SER A 35 13.54 -4.46 8.94
N HIS A 36 12.37 -4.08 9.47
CA HIS A 36 11.68 -2.86 9.11
C HIS A 36 11.68 -1.86 10.27
N ALA A 37 12.09 -0.62 9.98
CA ALA A 37 12.16 0.42 11.01
C ALA A 37 10.77 0.73 11.57
N ARG A 38 10.69 0.93 12.90
CA ARG A 38 9.42 1.31 13.53
C ARG A 38 8.97 2.68 13.05
N MET A 39 7.81 2.71 12.42
CA MET A 39 7.23 3.96 11.92
C MET A 39 6.75 4.85 13.08
N PRO A 40 7.00 6.18 13.04
CA PRO A 40 6.60 7.09 14.12
C PRO A 40 5.08 7.15 14.38
N LYS A 41 4.28 6.82 13.35
CA LYS A 41 2.81 6.81 13.38
C LYS A 41 2.31 5.45 12.87
N PRO A 42 2.44 4.38 13.66
CA PRO A 42 2.20 3.00 13.20
C PRO A 42 0.76 2.80 12.71
N ARG A 43 -0.21 3.44 13.37
CA ARG A 43 -1.62 3.36 12.96
C ARG A 43 -1.90 4.03 11.62
N LEU A 44 -1.25 5.17 11.34
CA LEU A 44 -1.36 5.83 10.03
C LEU A 44 -0.71 4.97 8.95
N HIS A 45 0.47 4.41 9.24
CA HIS A 45 1.15 3.48 8.35
C HIS A 45 0.28 2.27 8.01
N ALA A 46 -0.33 1.65 9.01
CA ALA A 46 -1.24 0.53 8.83
C ALA A 46 -2.50 0.91 8.02
N ALA A 47 -3.04 2.12 8.21
CA ALA A 47 -4.16 2.60 7.41
C ALA A 47 -3.80 2.77 5.92
N LEU A 48 -2.57 3.20 5.59
CA LEU A 48 -2.11 3.27 4.20
C LEU A 48 -2.04 1.88 3.56
N HIS A 49 -1.52 0.88 4.27
CA HIS A 49 -1.59 -0.52 3.84
C HIS A 49 -3.02 -0.98 3.58
N LEU A 50 -3.97 -0.63 4.47
CA LEU A 50 -5.37 -1.00 4.30
C LEU A 50 -5.95 -0.49 2.98
N VAL A 51 -5.66 0.75 2.62
CA VAL A 51 -6.11 1.33 1.35
C VAL A 51 -5.52 0.58 0.17
N VAL A 52 -4.21 0.30 0.18
CA VAL A 52 -3.55 -0.45 -0.91
C VAL A 52 -4.11 -1.86 -1.03
N GLU A 53 -4.22 -2.60 0.07
CA GLU A 53 -4.78 -3.96 0.05
C GLU A 53 -6.25 -3.97 -0.36
N ALA A 54 -7.03 -2.95 0.01
CA ALA A 54 -8.40 -2.80 -0.47
C ALA A 54 -8.45 -2.59 -1.99
N GLN A 55 -7.60 -1.72 -2.56
CA GLN A 55 -7.50 -1.52 -4.01
C GLN A 55 -7.10 -2.81 -4.74
N LEU A 56 -6.14 -3.54 -4.17
CA LEU A 56 -5.68 -4.82 -4.72
C LEU A 56 -6.77 -5.90 -4.65
N ALA A 57 -7.50 -5.98 -3.55
CA ALA A 57 -8.56 -6.95 -3.34
C ALA A 57 -9.81 -6.66 -4.19
N SER A 58 -10.18 -5.38 -4.32
CA SER A 58 -11.32 -4.97 -5.16
C SER A 58 -11.00 -4.99 -6.65
N GLY A 59 -9.73 -4.85 -7.02
CA GLY A 59 -9.30 -4.62 -8.40
C GLY A 59 -9.49 -3.17 -8.86
N GLU A 60 -9.80 -2.25 -7.94
CA GLU A 60 -10.13 -0.86 -8.23
C GLU A 60 -9.22 0.11 -7.45
N PRO A 61 -8.38 0.92 -8.12
CA PRO A 61 -8.23 1.01 -9.58
C PRO A 61 -7.40 -0.16 -10.14
N PRO A 62 -7.63 -0.62 -11.39
CA PRO A 62 -6.86 -1.71 -11.99
C PRO A 62 -5.37 -1.39 -12.11
N GLU A 63 -5.01 -0.11 -12.16
CA GLU A 63 -3.65 0.42 -12.12
C GLU A 63 -2.87 -0.05 -10.89
N ALA A 64 -3.52 -0.21 -9.72
CA ALA A 64 -2.85 -0.67 -8.51
C ALA A 64 -2.30 -2.11 -8.68
N ARG A 65 -3.10 -2.99 -9.30
CA ARG A 65 -2.65 -4.35 -9.64
C ARG A 65 -1.51 -4.32 -10.66
N ARG A 66 -1.62 -3.51 -11.72
CA ARG A 66 -0.58 -3.37 -12.74
C ARG A 66 0.73 -2.85 -12.13
N ALA A 67 0.64 -1.88 -11.22
CA ALA A 67 1.78 -1.34 -10.48
C ALA A 67 2.46 -2.41 -9.64
N LEU A 68 1.70 -3.14 -8.82
CA LEU A 68 2.22 -4.22 -8.00
C LEU A 68 2.97 -5.25 -8.85
N GLU A 69 2.35 -5.77 -9.90
CA GLU A 69 2.96 -6.78 -10.76
C GLU A 69 4.26 -6.30 -11.43
N ARG A 70 4.31 -5.04 -11.84
CA ARG A 70 5.52 -4.46 -12.45
C ARG A 70 6.65 -4.35 -11.44
N LEU A 71 6.36 -3.92 -10.21
CA LEU A 71 7.34 -3.82 -9.13
C LEU A 71 7.88 -5.19 -8.72
N LEU A 72 7.01 -6.20 -8.62
CA LEU A 72 7.41 -7.58 -8.35
C LEU A 72 8.31 -8.14 -9.46
N ARG A 73 7.95 -7.93 -10.74
CA ARG A 73 8.79 -8.34 -11.88
C ARG A 73 10.15 -7.63 -11.89
N GLY A 74 10.22 -6.41 -11.35
CA GLY A 74 11.48 -5.67 -11.16
C GLY A 74 12.28 -6.10 -9.92
N GLY A 75 11.80 -7.08 -9.17
CA GLY A 75 12.53 -7.71 -8.06
C GLY A 75 12.32 -7.04 -6.70
N LEU A 76 11.30 -6.20 -6.53
CA LEU A 76 10.90 -5.77 -5.18
C LEU A 76 10.13 -6.88 -4.46
N PRO A 77 10.37 -7.08 -3.15
CA PRO A 77 9.46 -7.89 -2.34
C PRO A 77 8.08 -7.24 -2.30
N ARG A 78 7.05 -8.05 -2.05
CA ARG A 78 5.67 -7.58 -2.09
C ARG A 78 5.43 -6.51 -1.02
N HIS A 79 6.03 -6.66 0.16
CA HIS A 79 5.92 -5.66 1.21
C HIS A 79 6.43 -4.27 0.75
N GLU A 80 7.61 -4.21 0.14
CA GLU A 80 8.14 -2.96 -0.42
C GLU A 80 7.28 -2.42 -1.58
N ALA A 81 6.74 -3.29 -2.42
CA ALA A 81 5.85 -2.86 -3.50
C ALA A 81 4.55 -2.23 -2.96
N VAL A 82 4.02 -2.75 -1.85
CA VAL A 82 2.89 -2.12 -1.14
C VAL A 82 3.29 -0.76 -0.55
N HIS A 83 4.49 -0.62 0.01
CA HIS A 83 4.99 0.68 0.46
C HIS A 83 5.09 1.69 -0.69
N ALA A 84 5.59 1.27 -1.86
CA ALA A 84 5.70 2.12 -3.02
C ALA A 84 4.34 2.66 -3.49
N ILE A 85 3.32 1.80 -3.55
CA ILE A 85 1.95 2.21 -3.87
C ILE A 85 1.35 3.06 -2.73
N GLY A 86 1.64 2.69 -1.48
CA GLY A 86 1.21 3.39 -0.28
C GLY A 86 1.71 4.83 -0.20
N LEU A 87 2.89 5.14 -0.77
CA LEU A 87 3.39 6.50 -0.88
C LEU A 87 2.47 7.38 -1.77
N LEU A 88 1.95 6.82 -2.88
CA LEU A 88 1.00 7.53 -3.74
C LEU A 88 -0.33 7.75 -3.01
N VAL A 89 -0.80 6.76 -2.25
CA VAL A 89 -1.97 6.91 -1.36
C VAL A 89 -1.75 8.05 -0.35
N ALA A 90 -0.57 8.09 0.29
CA ALA A 90 -0.24 9.12 1.26
C ALA A 90 -0.21 10.52 0.63
N ASN A 91 0.34 10.65 -0.58
CA ASN A 91 0.35 11.91 -1.33
C ASN A 91 -1.07 12.39 -1.66
N ALA A 92 -1.93 11.48 -2.15
CA ALA A 92 -3.33 11.77 -2.43
C ALA A 92 -4.10 12.18 -1.17
N ALA A 93 -3.88 11.48 -0.05
CA ALA A 93 -4.49 11.81 1.24
C ALA A 93 -4.02 13.18 1.77
N SER A 94 -2.72 13.49 1.69
CA SER A 94 -2.19 14.81 2.07
C SER A 94 -2.82 15.93 1.24
N ALA A 95 -2.92 15.72 -0.08
CA ALA A 95 -3.57 16.66 -0.97
C ALA A 95 -5.03 16.93 -0.61
N ALA A 96 -5.77 15.88 -0.24
CA ALA A 96 -7.15 16.00 0.23
C ALA A 96 -7.25 16.80 1.54
N LEU A 97 -6.34 16.57 2.48
CA LEU A 97 -6.27 17.34 3.73
C LEU A 97 -5.94 18.82 3.51
N GLU A 98 -5.22 19.14 2.43
CA GLU A 98 -4.94 20.51 1.97
C GLU A 98 -6.12 21.13 1.18
N GLY A 99 -7.26 20.43 1.09
CA GLY A 99 -8.48 20.91 0.43
C GLY A 99 -8.53 20.69 -1.08
N ARG A 100 -7.58 19.93 -1.65
CA ARG A 100 -7.64 19.54 -3.07
C ARG A 100 -8.60 18.37 -3.26
N THR A 101 -9.35 18.38 -4.35
CA THR A 101 -10.19 17.24 -4.75
C THR A 101 -9.32 16.09 -5.24
N PHE A 102 -9.70 14.86 -4.92
CA PHE A 102 -9.03 13.68 -5.45
C PHE A 102 -9.16 13.61 -6.98
N ASP A 103 -8.02 13.57 -7.67
CA ASP A 103 -7.94 13.39 -9.12
C ASP A 103 -7.58 11.94 -9.44
N ALA A 104 -8.61 11.14 -9.72
CA ALA A 104 -8.46 9.73 -10.07
C ALA A 104 -7.61 9.51 -11.33
N THR A 105 -7.63 10.45 -12.29
CA THR A 105 -6.87 10.33 -13.54
C THR A 105 -5.38 10.52 -13.27
N THR A 106 -5.02 11.52 -12.47
CA THR A 106 -3.64 11.72 -12.05
C THR A 106 -3.15 10.56 -11.20
N TYR A 107 -3.94 10.09 -10.24
CA TYR A 107 -3.58 8.93 -9.41
C TYR A 107 -3.32 7.66 -10.22
N ALA A 108 -4.20 7.37 -11.19
CA ALA A 108 -4.05 6.25 -12.12
C ALA A 108 -2.74 6.34 -12.93
N ARG A 109 -2.44 7.52 -13.47
CA ARG A 109 -1.19 7.78 -14.21
C ARG A 109 0.05 7.60 -13.34
N GLU A 110 0.02 8.05 -12.09
CA GLU A 110 1.14 7.88 -11.15
C GLU A 110 1.37 6.40 -10.82
N LEU A 111 0.29 5.63 -10.61
CA LEU A 111 0.37 4.18 -10.43
C LEU A 111 1.00 3.49 -11.64
N ASP A 112 0.61 3.84 -12.87
CA ASP A 112 1.20 3.26 -14.09
C ASP A 112 2.68 3.67 -14.30
N ALA A 113 3.06 4.87 -13.86
CA ALA A 113 4.43 5.38 -13.96
C ALA A 113 5.38 4.84 -12.87
N LEU A 114 4.85 4.19 -11.82
CA LEU A 114 5.66 3.70 -10.70
C LEU A 114 6.61 2.58 -11.15
N THR A 115 7.92 2.73 -10.93
CA THR A 115 8.95 1.72 -11.25
C THR A 115 9.86 1.44 -10.05
N VAL A 116 10.62 0.35 -10.13
CA VAL A 116 11.62 -0.03 -9.10
C VAL A 116 12.73 1.02 -9.00
N GLU A 117 13.19 1.53 -10.13
CA GLU A 117 14.21 2.58 -10.17
C GLU A 117 13.70 3.86 -9.53
N GLY A 118 12.46 4.27 -9.83
CA GLY A 118 11.82 5.44 -9.24
C GLY A 118 11.65 5.31 -7.73
N TRP A 119 11.23 4.14 -7.25
CA TRP A 119 11.12 3.84 -5.82
C TRP A 119 12.48 3.92 -5.11
N ARG A 120 13.50 3.24 -5.65
CA ARG A 120 14.86 3.23 -5.06
C ARG A 120 15.51 4.61 -5.08
N ALA A 121 15.31 5.39 -6.14
CA ALA A 121 15.84 6.76 -6.25
C ALA A 121 15.25 7.71 -5.19
N ALA A 122 14.04 7.44 -4.68
CA ALA A 122 13.42 8.22 -3.62
C ALA A 122 14.01 7.91 -2.21
N GLY A 123 14.95 6.96 -2.11
CA GLY A 123 15.59 6.58 -0.85
C GLY A 123 14.61 6.00 0.17
N LYS A 124 13.60 5.26 -0.31
CA LYS A 124 12.57 4.64 0.51
C LYS A 124 12.82 3.14 0.56
N GLU A 125 12.96 2.61 1.77
CA GLU A 125 13.10 1.19 2.12
C GLU A 125 11.77 0.64 2.63
#